data_AF-A0A8B9HZB6-F1
#
_entry.id   AF-A0A8B9HZB6-F1
#
_cell.length_a   1.000
_cell.length_b   1.000
_cell.length_c   1.000
_cell.angle_alpha   90.00
_cell.angle_beta   90.00
_cell.angle_gamma   90.00
#
_symmetry.space_group_name_H-M   'P 1'
#
loop_
_entity.id
_entity.type
_entity.pdbx_description
1 polymer ?
#
loop_
_entity_poly.entity_id
_entity_poly.type
_entity_poly.pdbx_seq_one_letter_code
_entity_poly.pdbx_strand_id
1 'polypeptide(L)' 'MWIIRKRIQLPSEKAIFLFVDKTVPQSSLTMGQLYEKEKDEDGFLYVAYSGENTFGL' A
#
# COMPACT_ATOMS: atom_id res chain seq x y z
N MET A 1 4.97 5.37 -0.66
CA MET A 1 4.08 6.08 0.29
C MET A 1 3.84 7.55 -0.06
N TRP A 2 4.89 8.38 -0.24
CA TRP A 2 4.77 9.84 -0.41
C TRP A 2 3.86 10.27 -1.58
N ILE A 3 3.96 9.60 -2.74
CA ILE A 3 3.15 9.91 -3.93
C ILE A 3 1.64 9.78 -3.62
N ILE A 4 1.24 8.72 -2.92
CA ILE A 4 -0.17 8.48 -2.55
C ILE A 4 -0.65 9.61 -1.62
N ARG A 5 0.10 9.91 -0.54
CA ARG A 5 -0.23 11.01 0.39
C ARG A 5 -0.42 12.34 -0.33
N LYS A 6 0.49 12.68 -1.26
CA LYS A 6 0.40 13.91 -2.05
C LYS A 6 -0.84 13.93 -2.94
N ARG A 7 -1.22 12.79 -3.53
CA ARG A 7 -2.36 12.67 -4.43
C ARG A 7 -3.71 12.85 -3.71
N ILE A 8 -3.84 12.31 -2.50
CA ILE A 8 -5.05 12.46 -1.66
C ILE A 8 -4.98 13.66 -0.71
N GLN A 9 -3.93 14.49 -0.82
CA GLN A 9 -3.69 15.66 0.03
C GLN A 9 -3.76 15.33 1.54
N LEU A 10 -3.24 14.18 1.93
CA LEU A 10 -3.31 13.72 3.32
C LEU A 10 -2.28 14.46 4.18
N PRO A 11 -2.71 15.16 5.25
CA PRO A 11 -1.80 15.79 6.20
C PRO A 11 -0.78 14.81 6.79
N SER A 12 0.43 15.31 7.06
CA SER A 12 1.53 14.49 7.62
C SER A 12 1.19 13.88 8.98
N GLU A 13 0.32 14.54 9.75
CA GLU A 13 -0.18 14.09 11.06
C GLU A 13 -1.11 12.87 10.99
N LYS A 14 -1.75 12.63 9.84
CA LYS A 14 -2.65 11.48 9.69
C LYS A 14 -1.86 10.22 9.32
N ALA A 15 -2.16 9.11 9.98
CA ALA A 15 -1.63 7.82 9.61
C ALA A 15 -2.20 7.36 8.26
N ILE A 16 -1.40 6.58 7.54
CA ILE A 16 -1.85 5.83 6.36
C ILE A 16 -1.11 4.52 6.35
N PHE A 17 -1.83 3.45 6.10
CA PHE A 17 -1.32 2.09 6.00
C PHE A 17 -1.64 1.58 4.60
N LEU A 18 -0.69 0.90 3.98
CA LEU A 18 -0.87 0.24 2.69
C LEU A 18 -0.98 -1.25 2.93
N PHE A 19 -1.84 -1.90 2.17
CA PHE A 19 -2.06 -3.34 2.23
C PHE A 19 -1.97 -3.92 0.82
N VAL A 20 -1.20 -4.98 0.69
CA VAL A 20 -1.06 -5.78 -0.53
C VAL A 20 -1.32 -7.22 -0.11
N ASP A 21 -2.28 -7.86 -0.78
CA ASP A 21 -2.79 -9.19 -0.40
C ASP A 21 -3.04 -9.33 1.12
N LYS A 22 -3.79 -8.37 1.68
CA LYS A 22 -4.15 -8.29 3.12
C LYS A 22 -2.98 -8.15 4.11
N THR A 23 -1.74 -7.99 3.63
CA THR A 23 -0.56 -7.79 4.47
C THR A 23 0.06 -6.41 4.25
N VAL A 24 0.73 -5.86 5.27
CA VAL A 24 1.47 -4.61 5.14
C VAL A 24 2.81 -4.92 4.45
N PRO A 25 3.06 -4.40 3.23
CA PRO A 25 4.32 -4.67 2.56
C PRO A 25 5.46 -4.04 3.34
N GLN A 26 6.61 -4.73 3.41
CA GLN A 26 7.81 -4.17 4.04
C GLN A 26 8.23 -2.88 3.32
N SER A 27 8.36 -1.79 4.07
CA SER A 27 8.77 -0.47 3.56
C SER A 27 10.13 -0.45 2.87
N SER A 28 10.96 -1.47 3.08
CA SER A 28 12.28 -1.64 2.46
C SER A 28 12.24 -2.28 1.06
N LEU A 29 11.11 -2.87 0.66
CA LEU A 29 10.97 -3.47 -0.68
C LEU A 29 10.78 -2.38 -1.74
N THR A 30 11.39 -2.60 -2.90
CA THR A 30 11.12 -1.77 -4.08
C THR A 30 9.76 -2.13 -4.69
N MET A 31 9.14 -1.20 -5.43
CA MET A 31 7.87 -1.46 -6.13
C MET A 31 7.97 -2.62 -7.14
N GLY A 32 9.13 -2.81 -7.77
CA GLY A 32 9.34 -3.93 -8.70
C GLY A 32 9.40 -5.28 -7.99
N GLN A 33 10.08 -5.35 -6.84
CA GLN A 33 10.10 -6.58 -6.02
C GLN A 33 8.70 -6.91 -5.47
N LEU A 34 7.95 -5.89 -5.05
CA LEU A 34 6.58 -6.05 -4.59
C LEU A 34 5.66 -6.53 -5.71
N TYR A 35 5.81 -5.97 -6.91
CA TYR A 35 5.08 -6.40 -8.09
C TYR A 35 5.36 -7.86 -8.45
N GLU A 36 6.63 -8.30 -8.51
CA GLU A 36 6.93 -9.70 -8.85
C GLU A 36 6.44 -10.70 -7.81
N LYS A 37 6.28 -10.26 -6.55
CA LYS A 37 5.83 -11.12 -5.45
C LYS A 37 4.30 -11.18 -5.32
N GLU A 38 3.60 -10.08 -5.56
CA GLU A 38 2.20 -9.89 -5.18
C GLU A 38 1.29 -9.38 -6.33
N LYS A 39 1.77 -9.39 -7.58
CA LYS A 39 0.90 -9.09 -8.74
C LYS A 39 -0.20 -10.15 -8.87
N ASP A 40 -1.36 -9.70 -9.31
CA ASP A 40 -2.47 -10.57 -9.66
C ASP A 40 -2.25 -11.19 -11.06
N GLU A 41 -3.08 -12.17 -11.42
CA GLU A 41 -3.00 -12.89 -12.70
C GLU A 41 -3.33 -11.98 -13.90
N ASP A 42 -4.04 -10.88 -13.66
CA ASP A 42 -4.34 -9.85 -14.66
C ASP A 42 -3.14 -8.95 -15.00
N GLY A 43 -2.02 -9.09 -14.28
CA GLY A 43 -0.80 -8.30 -14.48
C GLY A 43 -0.79 -6.96 -13.75
N PHE A 44 -1.73 -6.71 -12.82
CA PHE A 44 -1.76 -5.53 -11.98
C PHE A 44 -1.36 -5.84 -10.53
N LEU A 45 -0.80 -4.83 -9.86
CA LEU A 45 -0.55 -4.88 -8.42
C LEU A 45 -1.62 -4.09 -7.69
N TYR A 46 -2.41 -4.79 -6.88
CA TYR A 46 -3.47 -4.20 -6.09
C TYR A 46 -2.95 -3.73 -4.73
N VAL A 47 -3.15 -2.44 -4.45
CA VAL A 47 -2.75 -1.82 -3.19
C VAL A 47 -3.96 -1.12 -2.58
N ALA A 48 -4.42 -1.63 -1.43
CA ALA A 48 -5.41 -0.96 -0.62
C ALA A 48 -4.73 -0.01 0.36
N TYR A 49 -5.41 1.06 0.77
CA TYR A 49 -4.92 1.95 1.82
C TYR A 49 -6.01 2.25 2.84
N SER A 50 -5.63 2.37 4.11
CA SER A 50 -6.52 2.74 5.22
C SER A 50 -5.83 3.73 6.16
N GLY A 51 -6.63 4.50 6.91
CA GLY A 51 -6.14 5.31 8.03
C GLY A 51 -5.85 4.49 9.29
N GLU A 52 -6.32 3.24 9.33
CA GLU A 52 -6.19 2.31 10.45
C GLU A 52 -5.27 1.14 10.09
N ASN A 53 -4.57 0.57 11.07
CA ASN A 53 -3.63 -0.54 10.86
C ASN A 53 -4.31 -1.93 10.80
N THR A 54 -5.65 -1.98 10.85
CA THR A 54 -6.43 -3.21 10.77
C THR A 54 -7.05 -3.34 9.39
N PHE A 55 -6.72 -4.42 8.67
CA PHE A 55 -7.31 -4.73 7.36
C PHE A 55 -8.68 -5.38 7.55
N GLY A 56 -9.74 -4.57 7.57
CA GLY A 56 -11.09 -5.04 7.85
C GLY A 56 -11.28 -5.46 9.32
N LEU A 57 -12.48 -5.21 9.86
CA LEU A 57 -12.98 -5.96 11.02
C LEU A 57 -13.39 -7.37 10.59
#